data_AF-A0A2D8N049-F1
#
_entry.id   AF-A0A2D8N049-F1
#
_cell.length_a   1.000
_cell.length_b   1.000
_cell.length_c   1.000
_cell.angle_alpha   90.00
_cell.angle_beta   90.00
_cell.angle_gamma   90.00
#
_symmetry.space_group_name_H-M   'P 1'
#
loop_
_entity.id
_entity.type
_entity.pdbx_description
1 polymer ?
#
loop_
_entity_poly.entity_id
_entity_poly.type
_entity_poly.pdbx_seq_one_letter_code
_entity_poly.pdbx_strand_id
1 'polypeptide(L)'
;MKKLLAITVGALLAVGPGSAWAETFTGAISTDWHTGGNWSGGRVPNLTGVNGANITNGRTADVTRDTAFHGDFDMSNATVNITNGAQLTFHSNSWWGRPGTYSRINIIDATLSQAFGANSHFGMGNNGTAEMTLDNGVFLNSDTIKNGNDNSRMIINMLNDSLIDGSMLYLRHENPSRSGIIRGTGTITLSQKARPGNPGDTRAGHMRNNGRVEADGGLLAITSFGPGGLLDDNDWPVRMNDGNYAGWYASNGGELSLAALAWDGARINWGEPSSDSTVNVINSLGFFRASNPAGSLAGSLLAVDNGSVQPGLSNAVGVWNLSGATFTSADLEIRFDAQAASRLGVAEPDLKLFQFIDGGWVDLGAAVNRGRDIITARGITSLSQFAVAEGAVAPLPPLPVFLRGDPDGNGTVQLTDGIFLLNFLFLGGDSPGCFDAADADNNGTIQMTDGIYLLNYLFLGGAPPPEPFEGCGPDPAEPADKLGCESFSSCP
;
A
#
# COMPACT_ATOMS: atom_id res chain seq x y z
N MET A 1 28.60 -1.93 44.71
CA MET A 1 28.62 -3.40 44.90
C MET A 1 28.47 -4.05 43.52
N LYS A 2 29.59 -4.48 42.92
CA LYS A 2 29.90 -5.87 42.48
C LYS A 2 28.89 -6.42 41.44
N LYS A 3 29.27 -6.83 40.22
CA LYS A 3 30.46 -7.61 39.83
C LYS A 3 30.92 -7.36 38.38
N LEU A 4 32.26 -7.38 38.24
CA LEU A 4 33.07 -7.71 37.07
C LEU A 4 32.76 -9.14 36.59
N LEU A 5 32.88 -9.39 35.28
CA LEU A 5 33.45 -10.65 34.81
C LEU A 5 34.29 -10.43 33.55
N ALA A 6 35.58 -10.76 33.67
CA ALA A 6 36.57 -10.84 32.62
C ALA A 6 36.70 -12.31 32.17
N ILE A 7 36.91 -12.54 30.87
CA ILE A 7 37.44 -13.81 30.34
C ILE A 7 38.42 -13.45 29.20
N THR A 8 39.72 -13.33 29.50
CA THR A 8 40.83 -14.30 29.29
C THR A 8 41.22 -14.54 27.82
N VAL A 9 42.42 -14.06 27.48
CA VAL A 9 43.20 -14.34 26.27
C VAL A 9 43.77 -15.76 26.35
N GLY A 10 43.67 -16.52 25.26
CA GLY A 10 44.40 -17.78 25.06
C GLY A 10 44.73 -17.97 23.60
N ALA A 11 46.02 -17.98 23.26
CA ALA A 11 46.55 -18.32 21.95
C ALA A 11 47.18 -19.72 22.00
N LEU A 12 46.82 -20.63 21.07
CA LEU A 12 47.76 -21.57 20.44
C LEU A 12 47.15 -22.27 19.19
N LEU A 13 47.71 -21.92 18.03
CA LEU A 13 48.00 -22.65 16.77
C LEU A 13 47.42 -24.06 16.50
N ALA A 14 46.79 -24.23 15.32
CA ALA A 14 47.21 -25.21 14.29
C ALA A 14 46.50 -24.93 12.94
N VAL A 15 47.15 -25.36 11.84
CA VAL A 15 47.05 -24.87 10.45
C VAL A 15 46.12 -25.74 9.59
N GLY A 16 45.43 -25.13 8.62
CA GLY A 16 44.83 -25.79 7.45
C GLY A 16 44.37 -24.77 6.39
N PRO A 17 44.78 -24.85 5.11
CA PRO A 17 44.69 -23.76 4.15
C PRO A 17 43.34 -23.74 3.42
N GLY A 18 42.73 -22.54 3.34
CA GLY A 18 41.54 -22.25 2.55
C GLY A 18 41.46 -20.75 2.33
N SER A 19 42.09 -20.28 1.28
CA SER A 19 42.30 -18.88 0.91
C SER A 19 40.99 -18.12 0.63
N ALA A 20 40.73 -17.07 1.41
CA ALA A 20 40.13 -15.82 0.93
C ALA A 20 40.80 -14.68 1.70
N TRP A 21 41.53 -13.84 0.98
CA TRP A 21 42.39 -12.80 1.54
C TRP A 21 41.55 -11.71 2.21
N ALA A 22 41.48 -11.73 3.54
CA ALA A 22 41.17 -10.55 4.33
C ALA A 22 42.45 -9.73 4.47
N GLU A 23 42.66 -8.77 3.56
CA GLU A 23 43.71 -7.78 3.73
C GLU A 23 43.36 -6.87 4.91
N THR A 24 43.97 -7.18 6.05
CA THR A 24 43.94 -6.35 7.25
C THR A 24 45.00 -5.27 7.04
N PHE A 25 44.62 -4.07 6.62
CA PHE A 25 45.55 -2.95 6.60
C PHE A 25 45.61 -2.30 7.98
N THR A 26 46.69 -2.60 8.70
CA THR A 26 47.22 -1.77 9.79
C THR A 26 47.88 -0.54 9.18
N GLY A 27 47.09 0.51 8.92
CA GLY A 27 47.58 1.85 8.60
C GLY A 27 47.26 2.79 9.76
N ALA A 28 48.24 3.58 10.19
CA ALA A 28 48.13 4.49 11.32
C ALA A 28 46.92 5.43 11.19
N ILE A 29 46.21 5.60 12.30
CA ILE A 29 45.17 6.61 12.50
C ILE A 29 45.88 7.98 12.46
N SER A 30 45.73 8.71 11.35
CA SER A 30 46.07 10.13 11.29
C SER A 30 44.89 10.91 11.86
N THR A 31 45.04 11.35 13.12
CA THR A 31 44.26 12.46 13.67
C THR A 31 44.81 13.76 13.09
N ASP A 32 44.62 13.99 11.80
CA ASP A 32 44.91 15.28 11.20
C ASP A 32 43.64 15.83 10.57
N TRP A 33 43.35 17.08 10.92
CA TRP A 33 42.44 17.95 10.20
C TRP A 33 42.91 18.06 8.74
N HIS A 34 42.49 17.13 7.88
CA HIS A 34 42.77 17.22 6.47
C HIS A 34 41.68 18.03 5.79
N THR A 35 42.06 19.22 5.31
CA THR A 35 41.33 19.91 4.25
C THR A 35 41.43 19.06 2.98
N GLY A 36 40.40 18.24 2.70
CA GLY A 36 40.13 17.63 1.40
C GLY A 36 41.06 16.49 0.96
N GLY A 37 40.53 15.26 0.97
CA GLY A 37 41.17 14.11 0.31
C GLY A 37 40.51 13.79 -1.04
N ASN A 38 41.23 14.00 -2.15
CA ASN A 38 40.87 13.46 -3.46
C ASN A 38 41.41 12.04 -3.58
N TRP A 39 40.55 11.04 -3.54
CA TRP A 39 40.96 9.66 -3.75
C TRP A 39 41.02 9.40 -5.28
N SER A 40 42.05 8.69 -5.76
CA SER A 40 42.18 8.20 -7.14
C SER A 40 42.78 6.78 -7.21
N GLY A 41 41.92 5.75 -7.29
CA GLY A 41 42.28 4.32 -7.45
C GLY A 41 41.80 3.44 -6.29
N GLY A 42 41.49 2.16 -6.55
CA GLY A 42 41.23 1.10 -5.54
C GLY A 42 39.87 1.15 -4.79
N ARG A 43 39.72 0.28 -3.77
CA ARG A 43 38.65 0.34 -2.74
C ARG A 43 39.03 1.40 -1.71
N VAL A 44 38.10 2.28 -1.34
CA VAL A 44 38.37 3.30 -0.31
C VAL A 44 38.39 2.64 1.08
N PRO A 45 39.36 2.94 1.96
CA PRO A 45 39.38 2.43 3.33
C PRO A 45 38.12 2.79 4.12
N ASN A 46 37.88 2.09 5.23
CA ASN A 46 36.81 2.41 6.18
C ASN A 46 36.96 3.86 6.64
N LEU A 47 35.97 4.70 6.33
CA LEU A 47 36.03 6.14 6.60
C LEU A 47 35.76 6.35 8.11
N THR A 48 36.61 7.09 8.81
CA THR A 48 36.37 7.51 10.20
C THR A 48 36.86 8.94 10.39
N GLY A 49 35.97 9.87 10.77
CA GLY A 49 36.35 11.25 11.15
C GLY A 49 36.92 12.12 10.03
N VAL A 50 36.39 12.03 8.80
CA VAL A 50 36.92 12.73 7.61
C VAL A 50 36.18 14.04 7.34
N ASN A 51 36.89 15.16 7.16
CA ASN A 51 36.30 16.43 6.71
C ASN A 51 36.39 16.58 5.18
N GLY A 52 35.28 16.32 4.49
CA GLY A 52 35.17 16.35 3.03
C GLY A 52 35.86 15.17 2.35
N ALA A 53 35.13 14.43 1.51
CA ALA A 53 35.67 13.33 0.73
C ALA A 53 35.10 13.33 -0.69
N ASN A 54 35.97 13.13 -1.67
CA ASN A 54 35.58 12.92 -3.06
C ASN A 54 35.78 11.46 -3.44
N ILE A 55 34.69 10.75 -3.69
CA ILE A 55 34.66 9.33 -4.08
C ILE A 55 34.18 9.29 -5.52
N THR A 56 35.07 9.08 -6.48
CA THR A 56 34.72 9.23 -7.90
C THR A 56 35.34 8.15 -8.78
N ASN A 57 35.02 8.17 -10.08
CA ASN A 57 35.66 7.35 -11.11
C ASN A 57 35.51 5.83 -10.90
N GLY A 58 34.28 5.37 -10.70
CA GLY A 58 33.88 3.96 -10.60
C GLY A 58 34.18 3.31 -9.26
N ARG A 59 34.48 4.08 -8.21
CA ARG A 59 34.93 3.52 -6.92
C ARG A 59 33.81 3.12 -5.99
N THR A 60 34.14 2.19 -5.10
CA THR A 60 33.28 1.77 -4.00
C THR A 60 33.93 2.13 -2.67
N ALA A 61 33.13 2.69 -1.76
CA ALA A 61 33.51 2.94 -0.38
C ALA A 61 32.52 2.27 0.58
N ASP A 62 33.05 1.69 1.64
CA ASP A 62 32.26 0.97 2.63
C ASP A 62 32.37 1.68 3.99
N VAL A 63 31.22 2.08 4.51
CA VAL A 63 31.04 2.69 5.82
C VAL A 63 30.46 1.62 6.74
N THR A 64 31.28 1.12 7.66
CA THR A 64 30.92 0.02 8.59
C THR A 64 30.94 0.48 10.05
N ARG A 65 31.20 1.77 10.28
CA ARG A 65 31.21 2.46 11.56
C ARG A 65 30.71 3.88 11.37
N ASP A 66 30.27 4.48 12.47
CA ASP A 66 29.77 5.85 12.46
C ASP A 66 30.79 6.81 11.88
N THR A 67 30.34 7.57 10.89
CA THR A 67 31.16 8.48 10.10
C THR A 67 30.40 9.77 9.90
N ALA A 68 31.09 10.90 10.03
CA ALA A 68 30.51 12.20 9.73
C ALA A 68 31.44 12.97 8.79
N PHE A 69 30.87 13.72 7.85
CA PHE A 69 31.57 14.65 6.97
C PHE A 69 31.16 16.09 7.27
N HIS A 70 32.15 16.95 7.57
CA HIS A 70 32.00 18.41 7.55
C HIS A 70 32.73 18.94 6.31
N GLY A 71 31.98 19.29 5.27
CA GLY A 71 32.49 19.73 3.96
C GLY A 71 31.73 19.12 2.78
N ASP A 72 31.87 19.71 1.59
CA ASP A 72 31.22 19.19 0.39
C ASP A 72 31.67 17.75 0.12
N PHE A 73 30.71 16.90 -0.25
CA PHE A 73 30.96 15.49 -0.54
C PHE A 73 30.53 15.19 -1.98
N ASP A 74 31.49 14.79 -2.83
CA ASP A 74 31.26 14.45 -4.25
C ASP A 74 31.36 12.93 -4.43
N MET A 75 30.26 12.31 -4.88
CA MET A 75 30.24 10.88 -5.21
C MET A 75 30.07 10.55 -6.70
N SER A 76 30.58 11.42 -7.58
CA SER A 76 30.51 11.28 -9.04
C SER A 76 30.96 9.91 -9.56
N ASN A 77 30.01 9.14 -10.09
CA ASN A 77 30.30 7.83 -10.66
C ASN A 77 30.89 6.88 -9.59
N ALA A 78 30.28 6.81 -8.42
CA ALA A 78 30.75 5.98 -7.32
C ALA A 78 29.63 5.23 -6.62
N THR A 79 30.00 4.22 -5.83
CA THR A 79 29.12 3.46 -4.94
C THR A 79 29.55 3.68 -3.49
N VAL A 80 28.61 3.98 -2.61
CA VAL A 80 28.83 4.02 -1.17
C VAL A 80 27.91 3.00 -0.50
N ASN A 81 28.48 2.07 0.25
CA ASN A 81 27.72 1.12 1.06
C ASN A 81 27.82 1.53 2.53
N ILE A 82 26.69 1.64 3.20
CA ILE A 82 26.60 1.89 4.64
C ILE A 82 25.96 0.64 5.23
N THR A 83 26.66 -0.03 6.14
CA THR A 83 26.30 -1.36 6.62
C THR A 83 26.59 -1.53 8.12
N ASN A 84 26.14 -2.65 8.70
CA ASN A 84 26.52 -3.09 10.05
C ASN A 84 26.15 -2.07 11.15
N GLY A 85 24.96 -1.50 11.07
CA GLY A 85 24.46 -0.52 12.04
C GLY A 85 25.13 0.85 11.97
N ALA A 86 26.01 1.08 10.99
CA ALA A 86 26.74 2.33 10.88
C ALA A 86 25.84 3.51 10.57
N GLN A 87 26.13 4.65 11.19
CA GLN A 87 25.53 5.93 10.85
C GLN A 87 26.50 6.77 9.99
N LEU A 88 26.10 7.07 8.76
CA LEU A 88 26.79 8.09 7.96
C LEU A 88 26.06 9.44 8.08
N THR A 89 26.76 10.49 8.49
CA THR A 89 26.19 11.83 8.64
C THR A 89 26.84 12.85 7.70
N PHE A 90 26.05 13.58 6.91
CA PHE A 90 26.53 14.76 6.18
C PHE A 90 26.04 16.05 6.86
N HIS A 91 26.95 17.02 7.03
CA HIS A 91 26.64 18.32 7.66
C HIS A 91 26.70 19.52 6.70
N SER A 92 26.80 19.27 5.40
CA SER A 92 27.01 20.26 4.33
C SER A 92 26.53 19.71 2.98
N ASN A 93 26.63 20.52 1.91
CA ASN A 93 26.17 20.14 0.57
C ASN A 93 26.75 18.79 0.14
N SER A 94 25.88 17.88 -0.30
CA SER A 94 26.28 16.56 -0.77
C SER A 94 25.81 16.40 -2.21
N TRP A 95 26.76 16.27 -3.12
CA TRP A 95 26.49 16.14 -4.55
C TRP A 95 26.59 14.67 -4.94
N TRP A 96 25.46 14.10 -5.36
CA TRP A 96 25.33 12.72 -5.86
C TRP A 96 25.86 12.53 -7.28
N GLY A 97 26.93 13.27 -7.58
CA GLY A 97 27.71 13.20 -8.79
C GLY A 97 27.61 14.44 -9.67
N ARG A 98 28.63 14.61 -10.50
CA ARG A 98 28.76 15.64 -11.53
C ARG A 98 27.89 15.31 -12.74
N PRO A 99 27.76 16.24 -13.69
CA PRO A 99 26.95 16.00 -14.85
C PRO A 99 27.31 14.71 -15.61
N GLY A 100 26.30 13.93 -16.00
CA GLY A 100 26.42 12.71 -16.79
C GLY A 100 26.92 11.48 -16.02
N THR A 101 26.96 11.53 -14.68
CA THR A 101 27.47 10.42 -13.85
C THR A 101 26.35 9.48 -13.38
N TYR A 102 26.73 8.24 -13.01
CA TYR A 102 25.83 7.28 -12.36
C TYR A 102 26.36 6.95 -10.96
N SER A 103 25.65 7.37 -9.92
CA SER A 103 26.11 7.23 -8.53
C SER A 103 25.13 6.38 -7.73
N ARG A 104 25.63 5.58 -6.78
CA ARG A 104 24.81 4.68 -5.96
C ARG A 104 25.12 4.82 -4.47
N ILE A 105 24.09 4.83 -3.63
CA ILE A 105 24.22 4.54 -2.19
C ILE A 105 23.38 3.33 -1.83
N ASN A 106 23.97 2.42 -1.08
CA ASN A 106 23.25 1.33 -0.43
C ASN A 106 23.30 1.53 1.09
N ILE A 107 22.13 1.51 1.73
CA ILE A 107 21.92 1.65 3.17
C ILE A 107 21.31 0.34 3.65
N ILE A 108 22.12 -0.56 4.21
CA ILE A 108 21.71 -1.91 4.58
C ILE A 108 21.89 -2.08 6.08
N ASP A 109 20.81 -2.29 6.83
CA ASP A 109 20.83 -2.34 8.30
C ASP A 109 21.59 -1.14 8.90
N ALA A 110 21.37 0.05 8.36
CA ALA A 110 22.21 1.22 8.61
C ALA A 110 21.41 2.52 8.53
N THR A 111 22.04 3.62 8.95
CA THR A 111 21.43 4.95 8.89
C THR A 111 22.27 5.90 8.05
N LEU A 112 21.62 6.55 7.09
CA LEU A 112 22.12 7.77 6.47
C LEU A 112 21.36 8.96 7.06
N SER A 113 22.08 9.86 7.72
CA SER A 113 21.51 11.08 8.29
C SER A 113 22.08 12.31 7.59
N GLN A 114 21.22 13.25 7.24
CA GLN A 114 21.64 14.59 6.83
C GLN A 114 21.21 15.60 7.88
N ALA A 115 22.19 16.23 8.50
CA ALA A 115 22.01 17.22 9.55
C ALA A 115 22.36 18.60 9.00
N PHE A 116 21.38 19.37 8.52
CA PHE A 116 21.66 20.68 7.92
C PHE A 116 21.68 21.84 8.92
N GLY A 117 22.68 22.73 8.74
CA GLY A 117 22.51 24.18 8.80
C GLY A 117 22.07 24.72 7.43
N ALA A 118 21.56 25.95 7.35
CA ALA A 118 20.90 26.52 6.16
C ALA A 118 21.64 26.30 4.81
N ASN A 119 20.89 26.03 3.73
CA ASN A 119 21.34 25.88 2.33
C ASN A 119 22.19 24.65 1.99
N SER A 120 21.88 23.46 2.54
CA SER A 120 22.47 22.26 1.97
C SER A 120 21.51 21.27 1.32
N HIS A 121 21.93 20.81 0.13
CA HIS A 121 21.11 20.08 -0.82
C HIS A 121 21.61 18.66 -0.95
N PHE A 122 20.66 17.73 -0.99
CA PHE A 122 20.86 16.40 -1.54
C PHE A 122 20.49 16.45 -3.02
N GLY A 123 21.50 16.72 -3.85
CA GLY A 123 21.29 17.06 -5.26
C GLY A 123 22.14 16.20 -6.18
N MET A 124 21.68 16.04 -7.42
CA MET A 124 22.38 15.33 -8.47
C MET A 124 22.89 16.30 -9.54
N GLY A 125 24.03 15.99 -10.14
CA GLY A 125 24.55 16.72 -11.30
C GLY A 125 23.79 16.39 -12.59
N ASN A 126 23.70 17.41 -13.45
CA ASN A 126 22.93 17.45 -14.70
C ASN A 126 23.13 16.20 -15.58
N ASN A 127 22.08 15.68 -16.22
CA ASN A 127 22.14 14.44 -17.02
C ASN A 127 22.61 13.19 -16.25
N GLY A 128 22.77 13.27 -14.92
CA GLY A 128 23.20 12.16 -14.08
C GLY A 128 22.05 11.29 -13.60
N THR A 129 22.34 10.06 -13.19
CA THR A 129 21.37 9.16 -12.55
C THR A 129 21.91 8.79 -11.17
N ALA A 130 21.06 8.80 -10.16
CA ALA A 130 21.47 8.42 -8.82
C ALA A 130 20.46 7.47 -8.20
N GLU A 131 21.00 6.43 -7.59
CA GLU A 131 20.24 5.33 -7.06
C GLU A 131 20.51 5.18 -5.57
N MET A 132 19.45 5.19 -4.77
CA MET A 132 19.49 4.83 -3.37
C MET A 132 18.83 3.46 -3.21
N THR A 133 19.47 2.57 -2.47
CA THR A 133 18.82 1.35 -1.98
C THR A 133 18.81 1.41 -0.46
N LEU A 134 17.62 1.29 0.12
CA LEU A 134 17.44 1.06 1.55
C LEU A 134 16.99 -0.39 1.73
N ASP A 135 17.67 -1.13 2.58
CA ASP A 135 17.30 -2.48 2.97
C ASP A 135 17.39 -2.59 4.48
N ASN A 136 16.22 -2.61 5.14
CA ASN A 136 16.13 -2.33 6.58
C ASN A 136 16.93 -1.06 6.98
N GLY A 137 16.96 -0.10 6.05
CA GLY A 137 17.81 1.08 6.12
C GLY A 137 16.99 2.31 6.48
N VAL A 138 17.64 3.27 7.14
CA VAL A 138 17.02 4.53 7.54
C VAL A 138 17.67 5.69 6.81
N PHE A 139 16.88 6.51 6.13
CA PHE A 139 17.31 7.78 5.58
C PHE A 139 16.61 8.95 6.27
N LEU A 140 17.37 9.74 7.01
CA LEU A 140 16.89 10.94 7.70
C LEU A 140 17.34 12.18 6.95
N ASN A 141 16.40 13.03 6.54
CA ASN A 141 16.67 14.27 5.84
C ASN A 141 15.83 15.43 6.42
N SER A 142 16.48 16.44 7.01
CA SER A 142 15.79 17.60 7.56
C SER A 142 15.43 18.70 6.54
N ASP A 143 15.58 18.45 5.24
CA ASP A 143 15.23 19.36 4.15
C ASP A 143 14.56 18.57 3.00
N THR A 144 14.96 18.82 1.75
CA THR A 144 14.28 18.35 0.54
C THR A 144 15.07 17.22 -0.09
N ILE A 145 14.44 16.07 -0.25
CA ILE A 145 14.90 15.01 -1.13
C ILE A 145 14.41 15.39 -2.54
N LYS A 146 15.32 15.82 -3.41
CA LYS A 146 14.96 16.38 -4.71
C LYS A 146 15.61 15.62 -5.86
N ASN A 147 14.79 15.20 -6.82
CA ASN A 147 15.27 14.85 -8.15
C ASN A 147 15.91 16.09 -8.79
N GLY A 148 17.18 15.97 -9.19
CA GLY A 148 17.99 17.09 -9.68
C GLY A 148 17.38 17.76 -10.93
N ASN A 149 17.87 18.95 -11.29
CA ASN A 149 17.46 19.63 -12.53
C ASN A 149 18.21 19.05 -13.75
N ASP A 150 17.95 19.60 -14.95
CA ASP A 150 18.77 19.43 -16.16
C ASP A 150 18.98 17.97 -16.60
N ASN A 151 17.89 17.23 -16.80
CA ASN A 151 17.87 15.80 -17.17
C ASN A 151 18.46 14.86 -16.12
N SER A 152 18.38 15.16 -14.83
CA SER A 152 18.79 14.22 -13.77
C SER A 152 17.69 13.21 -13.42
N ARG A 153 18.05 12.00 -12.97
CA ARG A 153 17.06 10.96 -12.57
C ARG A 153 17.39 10.28 -11.24
N MET A 154 16.54 10.49 -10.25
CA MET A 154 16.62 9.84 -8.95
C MET A 154 15.80 8.54 -8.91
N ILE A 155 16.38 7.47 -8.36
CA ILE A 155 15.72 6.19 -8.11
C ILE A 155 15.96 5.81 -6.65
N ILE A 156 14.89 5.46 -5.93
CA ILE A 156 14.95 4.98 -4.55
C ILE A 156 14.27 3.62 -4.49
N ASN A 157 15.04 2.58 -4.18
CA ASN A 157 14.55 1.24 -3.91
C ASN A 157 14.45 1.09 -2.38
N MET A 158 13.26 0.83 -1.87
CA MET A 158 13.02 0.56 -0.45
C MET A 158 12.70 -0.92 -0.28
N LEU A 159 13.40 -1.59 0.62
CA LEU A 159 13.24 -3.03 0.87
C LEU A 159 13.04 -3.26 2.37
N ASN A 160 12.22 -4.26 2.70
CA ASN A 160 11.88 -4.62 4.08
C ASN A 160 11.30 -3.42 4.85
N ASP A 161 11.67 -3.24 6.12
CA ASP A 161 11.19 -2.18 7.01
C ASP A 161 11.94 -0.84 6.84
N SER A 162 12.34 -0.52 5.61
CA SER A 162 13.09 0.70 5.32
C SER A 162 12.30 1.96 5.64
N LEU A 163 12.99 2.98 6.12
CA LEU A 163 12.39 4.25 6.54
C LEU A 163 13.01 5.43 5.81
N ILE A 164 12.16 6.27 5.23
CA ILE A 164 12.52 7.64 4.85
C ILE A 164 11.78 8.58 5.79
N ASP A 165 12.51 9.39 6.54
CA ASP A 165 11.96 10.51 7.31
C ASP A 165 12.55 11.81 6.76
N GLY A 166 11.69 12.59 6.10
CA GLY A 166 12.07 13.75 5.31
C GLY A 166 11.21 14.98 5.61
N SER A 167 11.72 16.18 5.34
CA SER A 167 10.86 17.37 5.36
C SER A 167 10.10 17.57 4.06
N MET A 168 10.67 17.24 2.90
CA MET A 168 10.01 17.33 1.60
C MET A 168 10.53 16.29 0.63
N LEU A 169 9.64 15.80 -0.26
CA LEU A 169 10.00 14.91 -1.35
C LEU A 169 9.58 15.49 -2.71
N TYR A 170 10.54 15.61 -3.62
CA TYR A 170 10.35 16.19 -4.94
C TYR A 170 10.83 15.22 -6.01
N LEU A 171 9.89 14.50 -6.65
CA LEU A 171 10.21 13.55 -7.73
C LEU A 171 10.18 14.20 -9.12
N ARG A 172 9.69 15.45 -9.21
CA ARG A 172 9.47 16.15 -10.47
C ARG A 172 10.77 16.38 -11.27
N HIS A 173 10.64 16.26 -12.59
CA HIS A 173 11.62 16.67 -13.58
C HIS A 173 10.91 17.26 -14.81
N GLU A 174 11.54 18.20 -15.54
CA GLU A 174 10.95 18.83 -16.74
C GLU A 174 10.84 17.88 -17.94
N ASN A 175 11.81 16.98 -18.09
CA ASN A 175 11.75 15.84 -18.99
C ASN A 175 11.11 14.62 -18.30
N PRO A 176 9.94 14.15 -18.76
CA PRO A 176 9.23 13.03 -18.18
C PRO A 176 10.01 11.72 -18.05
N SER A 177 10.89 11.47 -19.01
CA SER A 177 11.78 10.32 -19.04
C SER A 177 12.77 10.26 -17.87
N ARG A 178 12.88 11.35 -17.11
CA ARG A 178 13.87 11.54 -16.04
C ARG A 178 13.20 11.82 -14.69
N SER A 179 11.88 11.72 -14.61
CA SER A 179 11.16 11.80 -13.34
C SER A 179 11.62 10.73 -12.35
N GLY A 180 11.53 11.09 -11.07
CA GLY A 180 12.01 10.25 -9.97
C GLY A 180 11.13 9.02 -9.75
N ILE A 181 11.74 7.96 -9.24
CA ILE A 181 11.05 6.71 -8.89
C ILE A 181 11.32 6.37 -7.43
N ILE A 182 10.27 6.01 -6.70
CA ILE A 182 10.37 5.29 -5.44
C ILE A 182 9.59 3.99 -5.59
N ARG A 183 10.18 2.87 -5.17
CA ARG A 183 9.52 1.56 -5.24
C ARG A 183 9.91 0.63 -4.12
N GLY A 184 9.01 -0.28 -3.77
CA GLY A 184 9.24 -1.41 -2.86
C GLY A 184 8.41 -1.32 -1.59
N THR A 185 9.01 -1.55 -0.42
CA THR A 185 8.31 -1.66 0.87
C THR A 185 8.93 -0.76 1.95
N GLY A 186 8.15 -0.42 2.97
CA GLY A 186 8.61 0.33 4.13
C GLY A 186 7.73 1.53 4.44
N THR A 187 8.31 2.56 5.06
CA THR A 187 7.60 3.76 5.51
C THR A 187 8.26 5.04 5.01
N ILE A 188 7.44 5.97 4.52
CA ILE A 188 7.83 7.34 4.16
C ILE A 188 7.06 8.29 5.08
N THR A 189 7.79 9.01 5.93
CA THR A 189 7.25 10.06 6.79
C THR A 189 7.72 11.40 6.27
N LEU A 190 6.78 12.28 5.92
CA LEU A 190 7.09 13.66 5.54
C LEU A 190 6.68 14.59 6.69
N SER A 191 7.64 14.91 7.57
CA SER A 191 7.40 15.63 8.81
C SER A 191 7.64 17.15 8.67
N GLN A 192 6.95 17.97 9.49
CA GLN A 192 7.02 19.44 9.50
C GLN A 192 8.36 20.00 10.04
N LYS A 193 9.50 19.38 9.73
CA LYS A 193 10.77 19.87 10.23
C LYS A 193 11.13 21.14 9.45
N ALA A 194 10.83 22.29 10.05
CA ALA A 194 11.09 23.60 9.49
C ALA A 194 12.52 23.68 8.94
N ARG A 195 12.67 24.18 7.71
CA ARG A 195 14.00 24.40 7.13
C ARG A 195 14.86 25.21 8.09
N PRO A 196 16.05 24.73 8.49
CA PRO A 196 17.01 25.54 9.23
C PRO A 196 17.33 26.80 8.39
N GLY A 197 16.88 27.97 8.84
CA GLY A 197 17.05 29.25 8.13
C GLY A 197 15.85 29.76 7.32
N ASN A 198 14.75 29.01 7.20
CA ASN A 198 13.49 29.52 6.66
C ASN A 198 12.25 28.98 7.41
N PRO A 199 12.01 29.43 8.66
CA PRO A 199 10.91 28.94 9.49
C PRO A 199 9.50 29.31 8.97
N GLY A 200 9.39 30.15 7.94
CA GLY A 200 8.14 30.47 7.25
C GLY A 200 7.86 29.60 6.01
N ASP A 201 8.71 28.61 5.68
CA ASP A 201 8.49 27.74 4.53
C ASP A 201 7.31 26.79 4.78
N THR A 202 6.14 27.15 4.25
CA THR A 202 4.89 26.37 4.38
C THR A 202 4.90 25.08 3.56
N ARG A 203 5.96 24.81 2.78
CA ARG A 203 6.06 23.62 1.92
C ARG A 203 6.54 22.36 2.67
N ALA A 204 6.94 22.48 3.94
CA ALA A 204 7.33 21.32 4.73
C ALA A 204 6.18 20.30 4.83
N GLY A 205 6.53 19.02 4.68
CA GLY A 205 5.61 17.89 4.60
C GLY A 205 4.94 17.71 3.23
N HIS A 206 5.35 18.43 2.19
CA HIS A 206 4.80 18.26 0.85
C HIS A 206 5.52 17.16 0.08
N MET A 207 4.74 16.41 -0.68
CA MET A 207 5.22 15.55 -1.75
C MET A 207 4.81 16.13 -3.09
N ARG A 208 5.78 16.40 -3.98
CA ARG A 208 5.54 16.77 -5.38
C ARG A 208 5.85 15.59 -6.27
N ASN A 209 4.80 14.92 -6.73
CA ASN A 209 4.91 13.68 -7.49
C ASN A 209 4.57 13.88 -8.96
N ASN A 210 5.57 14.20 -9.79
CA ASN A 210 5.48 14.03 -11.24
C ASN A 210 6.32 12.80 -11.67
N GLY A 211 6.48 11.86 -10.73
CA GLY A 211 7.25 10.63 -10.86
C GLY A 211 6.41 9.41 -10.53
N ARG A 212 7.07 8.32 -10.16
CA ARG A 212 6.41 7.04 -9.85
C ARG A 212 6.65 6.69 -8.40
N VAL A 213 5.57 6.40 -7.68
CA VAL A 213 5.64 5.77 -6.37
C VAL A 213 4.90 4.45 -6.42
N GLU A 214 5.61 3.39 -6.10
CA GLU A 214 5.13 2.02 -6.27
C GLU A 214 5.33 1.19 -5.00
N ALA A 215 4.24 0.66 -4.47
CA ALA A 215 4.32 -0.47 -3.55
C ALA A 215 4.54 -1.75 -4.36
N ASP A 216 5.68 -2.41 -4.18
CA ASP A 216 6.05 -3.63 -4.92
C ASP A 216 6.34 -4.75 -3.93
N GLY A 217 5.54 -5.83 -3.97
CA GLY A 217 5.75 -7.02 -3.14
C GLY A 217 5.27 -6.92 -1.68
N GLY A 218 4.84 -5.75 -1.22
CA GLY A 218 4.37 -5.56 0.15
C GLY A 218 3.88 -4.14 0.45
N LEU A 219 3.82 -3.79 1.73
CA LEU A 219 3.33 -2.49 2.17
C LEU A 219 4.39 -1.39 1.97
N LEU A 220 4.02 -0.33 1.26
CA LEU A 220 4.67 0.96 1.29
C LEU A 220 3.71 1.98 1.90
N ALA A 221 4.01 2.45 3.11
CA ALA A 221 3.16 3.37 3.84
C ALA A 221 3.70 4.81 3.75
N ILE A 222 2.88 5.74 3.27
CA ILE A 222 3.13 7.18 3.42
C ILE A 222 2.29 7.66 4.61
N THR A 223 2.92 7.89 5.75
CA THR A 223 2.22 8.00 7.04
C THR A 223 1.85 9.42 7.44
N SER A 224 2.46 10.45 6.84
CA SER A 224 2.12 11.84 7.12
C SER A 224 2.36 12.75 5.92
N PHE A 225 1.52 13.79 5.81
CA PHE A 225 1.77 14.98 5.01
C PHE A 225 1.74 16.22 5.92
N GLY A 226 2.41 17.28 5.48
CA GLY A 226 2.37 18.58 6.16
C GLY A 226 1.00 19.28 6.02
N PRO A 227 0.80 20.43 6.68
CA PRO A 227 -0.46 21.17 6.70
C PRO A 227 -0.89 21.76 5.35
N GLY A 228 -0.05 21.67 4.31
CA GLY A 228 -0.45 21.93 2.93
C GLY A 228 -0.88 20.69 2.12
N GLY A 229 -0.77 19.48 2.67
CA GLY A 229 -1.21 18.24 2.02
C GLY A 229 -0.37 17.79 0.82
N LEU A 230 -0.87 16.81 0.07
CA LEU A 230 -0.34 16.47 -1.26
C LEU A 230 -0.56 17.67 -2.20
N LEU A 231 0.46 18.51 -2.37
CA LEU A 231 0.42 19.55 -3.38
C LEU A 231 1.14 19.10 -4.64
N ASP A 232 0.31 18.66 -5.56
CA ASP A 232 0.58 18.63 -7.00
C ASP A 232 0.82 20.06 -7.49
N ASP A 233 1.97 20.27 -8.12
CA ASP A 233 2.34 21.56 -8.72
C ASP A 233 2.54 21.30 -10.21
N ASN A 234 1.42 21.46 -10.92
CA ASN A 234 1.19 21.69 -12.34
C ASN A 234 2.47 21.75 -13.17
N ASP A 235 2.84 20.66 -13.84
CA ASP A 235 3.59 20.77 -15.09
C ASP A 235 3.52 19.44 -15.86
N TRP A 236 2.61 19.42 -16.85
CA TRP A 236 2.54 18.56 -18.04
C TRP A 236 2.19 17.08 -17.82
N PRO A 237 1.48 16.42 -18.76
CA PRO A 237 1.33 14.96 -18.75
C PRO A 237 2.70 14.30 -18.97
N VAL A 238 3.12 13.46 -18.01
CA VAL A 238 4.46 12.89 -17.96
C VAL A 238 4.42 11.41 -18.36
N ARG A 239 4.59 11.11 -19.65
CA ARG A 239 4.88 9.75 -20.11
C ARG A 239 6.35 9.43 -19.83
N MET A 240 6.63 8.42 -19.02
CA MET A 240 7.97 7.93 -18.76
C MET A 240 8.50 7.07 -19.92
N ASN A 241 9.82 6.91 -20.00
CA ASN A 241 10.46 6.13 -21.09
C ASN A 241 10.22 4.63 -21.00
N ASP A 242 9.80 4.11 -19.86
CA ASP A 242 9.41 2.71 -19.67
C ASP A 242 7.98 2.42 -20.15
N GLY A 243 7.30 3.42 -20.73
CA GLY A 243 5.93 3.32 -21.21
C GLY A 243 4.87 3.59 -20.14
N ASN A 244 5.28 3.83 -18.89
CA ASN A 244 4.40 4.13 -17.77
C ASN A 244 4.21 5.64 -17.60
N TYR A 245 3.31 6.05 -16.70
CA TYR A 245 3.02 7.45 -16.41
C TYR A 245 3.45 7.83 -14.99
N ALA A 246 3.55 9.12 -14.70
CA ALA A 246 3.59 9.57 -13.31
C ALA A 246 2.32 9.11 -12.58
N GLY A 247 2.45 8.68 -11.32
CA GLY A 247 1.33 8.03 -10.65
C GLY A 247 1.66 7.27 -9.38
N TRP A 248 0.58 6.72 -8.83
CA TRP A 248 0.58 5.77 -7.74
C TRP A 248 0.46 4.35 -8.31
N TYR A 249 1.23 3.43 -7.77
CA TYR A 249 1.25 2.05 -8.24
C TYR A 249 1.26 1.10 -7.05
N ALA A 250 0.63 -0.06 -7.27
CA ALA A 250 0.77 -1.23 -6.44
C ALA A 250 0.90 -2.45 -7.35
N SER A 251 1.91 -3.27 -7.11
CA SER A 251 2.26 -4.41 -7.97
C SER A 251 2.74 -5.60 -7.14
N ASN A 252 2.64 -6.80 -7.71
CA ASN A 252 3.12 -8.05 -7.12
C ASN A 252 2.60 -8.27 -5.69
N GLY A 253 1.29 -8.09 -5.46
CA GLY A 253 0.69 -8.17 -4.13
C GLY A 253 0.97 -6.98 -3.21
N GLY A 254 1.53 -5.88 -3.72
CA GLY A 254 1.82 -4.66 -2.96
C GLY A 254 0.59 -3.90 -2.48
N GLU A 255 0.80 -3.06 -1.46
CA GLU A 255 -0.18 -2.09 -0.94
C GLU A 255 0.51 -0.74 -0.74
N LEU A 256 0.01 0.30 -1.42
CA LEU A 256 0.42 1.68 -1.18
C LEU A 256 -0.61 2.35 -0.27
N SER A 257 -0.29 2.44 1.02
CA SER A 257 -1.12 3.13 2.01
C SER A 257 -0.76 4.62 2.03
N LEU A 258 -1.77 5.49 1.92
CA LEU A 258 -1.60 6.94 1.98
C LEU A 258 -2.11 7.49 3.30
N ALA A 259 -1.50 8.60 3.75
CA ALA A 259 -1.82 9.19 5.04
C ALA A 259 -3.29 9.61 5.09
N ALA A 260 -3.94 9.36 6.22
CA ALA A 260 -5.31 9.75 6.45
C ALA A 260 -5.43 11.28 6.53
N LEU A 261 -6.40 11.84 5.81
CA LEU A 261 -6.63 13.27 5.74
C LEU A 261 -7.91 13.63 6.48
N ALA A 262 -7.83 14.58 7.41
CA ALA A 262 -9.02 15.14 8.05
C ALA A 262 -9.92 15.74 6.97
N TRP A 263 -11.21 15.39 6.98
CA TRP A 263 -12.11 15.77 5.90
C TRP A 263 -13.31 16.55 6.40
N ASP A 264 -13.43 17.77 5.90
CA ASP A 264 -14.50 18.73 6.20
C ASP A 264 -15.57 18.80 5.10
N GLY A 265 -15.45 17.96 4.07
CA GLY A 265 -16.34 17.93 2.89
C GLY A 265 -15.84 18.72 1.69
N ALA A 266 -14.79 19.52 1.84
CA ALA A 266 -14.08 20.11 0.72
C ALA A 266 -13.47 19.00 -0.16
N ARG A 267 -13.07 19.37 -1.38
CA ARG A 267 -12.40 18.40 -2.27
C ARG A 267 -11.07 17.99 -1.67
N ILE A 268 -10.89 16.70 -1.44
CA ILE A 268 -9.61 16.07 -1.11
C ILE A 268 -9.17 15.26 -2.31
N ASN A 269 -7.87 15.29 -2.60
CA ASN A 269 -7.28 14.49 -3.66
C ASN A 269 -6.01 13.78 -3.17
N TRP A 270 -5.80 12.58 -3.67
CA TRP A 270 -4.51 11.91 -3.70
C TRP A 270 -4.02 11.88 -5.15
N GLY A 271 -3.12 12.80 -5.51
CA GLY A 271 -2.38 12.78 -6.77
C GLY A 271 -2.68 13.90 -7.77
N GLU A 272 -3.85 14.54 -7.74
CA GLU A 272 -4.23 15.61 -8.69
C GLU A 272 -4.61 16.90 -7.95
N PRO A 273 -4.38 18.10 -8.50
CA PRO A 273 -4.78 19.34 -7.87
C PRO A 273 -6.29 19.53 -8.10
N SER A 274 -7.00 20.12 -7.15
CA SER A 274 -8.45 20.35 -7.30
C SER A 274 -8.80 21.35 -8.42
N SER A 275 -7.83 22.12 -8.89
CA SER A 275 -7.99 23.26 -9.81
C SER A 275 -7.50 23.02 -11.25
N ASP A 276 -6.76 21.94 -11.53
CA ASP A 276 -6.22 21.66 -12.87
C ASP A 276 -6.79 20.33 -13.39
N SER A 277 -7.19 20.31 -14.66
CA SER A 277 -7.76 19.13 -15.32
C SER A 277 -6.88 18.58 -16.44
N THR A 278 -5.70 19.17 -16.64
CA THR A 278 -4.71 18.79 -17.66
C THR A 278 -3.63 17.86 -17.13
N VAL A 279 -3.55 17.69 -15.81
CA VAL A 279 -2.63 16.78 -15.14
C VAL A 279 -3.13 15.33 -15.30
N ASN A 280 -2.18 14.40 -15.51
CA ASN A 280 -2.44 12.98 -15.77
C ASN A 280 -1.57 12.09 -14.87
N VAL A 281 -1.84 12.15 -13.57
CA VAL A 281 -1.25 11.30 -12.53
C VAL A 281 -2.12 10.06 -12.38
N ILE A 282 -1.67 8.93 -12.92
CA ILE A 282 -2.50 7.72 -12.95
C ILE A 282 -2.74 7.15 -11.55
N ASN A 283 -3.86 6.45 -11.42
CA ASN A 283 -4.40 5.95 -10.15
C ASN A 283 -4.56 7.07 -9.13
N SER A 284 -4.87 8.30 -9.54
CA SER A 284 -5.22 9.36 -8.59
C SER A 284 -6.68 9.24 -8.18
N LEU A 285 -6.98 9.74 -6.98
CA LEU A 285 -8.30 9.64 -6.37
C LEU A 285 -8.75 10.99 -5.81
N GLY A 286 -10.01 11.34 -6.02
CA GLY A 286 -10.64 12.56 -5.52
C GLY A 286 -11.98 12.29 -4.85
N PHE A 287 -12.22 12.97 -3.72
CA PHE A 287 -13.48 12.93 -2.98
C PHE A 287 -14.00 14.35 -2.77
N PHE A 288 -15.28 14.60 -3.06
CA PHE A 288 -15.84 15.95 -2.98
C PHE A 288 -17.37 15.95 -2.89
N ARG A 289 -17.96 17.15 -2.72
CA ARG A 289 -19.43 17.36 -2.60
C ARG A 289 -20.07 16.49 -1.52
N ALA A 290 -19.39 16.37 -0.38
CA ALA A 290 -19.89 15.56 0.73
C ALA A 290 -21.01 16.25 1.50
N SER A 291 -21.93 15.44 2.00
CA SER A 291 -22.99 15.87 2.92
C SER A 291 -22.75 15.25 4.31
N ASN A 292 -22.64 16.10 5.33
CA ASN A 292 -22.34 15.73 6.72
C ASN A 292 -21.06 14.89 6.91
N PRO A 293 -19.91 15.34 6.38
CA PRO A 293 -18.64 14.63 6.53
C PRO A 293 -18.14 14.71 7.98
N ALA A 294 -17.58 13.61 8.47
CA ALA A 294 -16.88 13.55 9.75
C ALA A 294 -15.76 12.48 9.71
N GLY A 295 -14.73 12.69 10.52
CA GLY A 295 -13.58 11.77 10.63
C GLY A 295 -12.44 12.11 9.67
N SER A 296 -11.59 11.11 9.42
CA SER A 296 -10.43 11.22 8.55
C SER A 296 -10.52 10.18 7.44
N LEU A 297 -10.37 10.61 6.19
CA LEU A 297 -10.40 9.73 5.03
C LEU A 297 -9.03 9.08 4.86
N ALA A 298 -8.96 7.75 5.00
CA ALA A 298 -7.79 6.94 4.71
C ALA A 298 -7.97 6.19 3.39
N GLY A 299 -6.88 5.98 2.66
CA GLY A 299 -6.92 5.28 1.37
C GLY A 299 -5.66 4.47 1.11
N SER A 300 -5.84 3.24 0.64
CA SER A 300 -4.77 2.36 0.15
C SER A 300 -5.05 1.96 -1.30
N LEU A 301 -4.06 2.09 -2.17
CA LEU A 301 -4.07 1.48 -3.50
C LEU A 301 -3.51 0.06 -3.38
N LEU A 302 -4.30 -0.93 -3.80
CA LEU A 302 -3.96 -2.35 -3.74
C LEU A 302 -3.56 -2.85 -5.12
N ALA A 303 -2.53 -3.70 -5.17
CA ALA A 303 -2.26 -4.49 -6.36
C ALA A 303 -3.46 -5.42 -6.60
N VAL A 304 -3.81 -5.66 -7.87
CA VAL A 304 -5.00 -6.47 -8.21
C VAL A 304 -4.88 -7.91 -7.67
N ASP A 305 -3.66 -8.41 -7.54
CA ASP A 305 -3.29 -9.71 -6.98
C ASP A 305 -3.02 -9.69 -5.47
N ASN A 306 -3.23 -8.56 -4.79
CA ASN A 306 -3.08 -8.46 -3.33
C ASN A 306 -4.16 -9.29 -2.62
N GLY A 307 -3.76 -10.09 -1.62
CA GLY A 307 -4.65 -10.99 -0.89
C GLY A 307 -5.78 -10.30 -0.10
N SER A 308 -5.70 -8.98 0.10
CA SER A 308 -6.76 -8.18 0.70
C SER A 308 -7.86 -7.78 -0.30
N VAL A 309 -7.62 -7.90 -1.61
CA VAL A 309 -8.62 -7.57 -2.64
C VAL A 309 -9.74 -8.61 -2.62
N GLN A 310 -10.99 -8.13 -2.60
CA GLN A 310 -12.14 -9.04 -2.62
C GLN A 310 -12.26 -9.75 -3.99
N PRO A 311 -12.55 -11.07 -4.01
CA PRO A 311 -12.60 -11.83 -5.25
C PRO A 311 -13.77 -11.42 -6.15
N GLY A 312 -13.76 -11.87 -7.40
CA GLY A 312 -14.88 -11.71 -8.34
C GLY A 312 -14.74 -10.57 -9.35
N LEU A 313 -13.66 -9.80 -9.32
CA LEU A 313 -13.35 -8.83 -10.38
C LEU A 313 -12.81 -9.51 -11.65
N SER A 314 -13.16 -8.97 -12.81
CA SER A 314 -12.63 -9.35 -14.12
C SER A 314 -11.90 -8.18 -14.75
N ASN A 315 -10.64 -8.40 -15.14
CA ASN A 315 -9.77 -7.40 -15.77
C ASN A 315 -9.74 -6.05 -15.01
N ALA A 316 -9.52 -6.13 -13.70
CA ALA A 316 -9.33 -4.93 -12.87
C ALA A 316 -8.02 -4.21 -13.22
N VAL A 317 -8.08 -2.89 -13.26
CA VAL A 317 -6.93 -2.01 -13.56
C VAL A 317 -6.46 -1.21 -12.35
N GLY A 318 -7.28 -1.12 -11.30
CA GLY A 318 -6.92 -0.52 -10.03
C GLY A 318 -7.97 -0.79 -8.95
N VAL A 319 -7.51 -1.02 -7.72
CA VAL A 319 -8.37 -1.27 -6.56
C VAL A 319 -7.96 -0.35 -5.42
N TRP A 320 -8.90 0.45 -4.94
CA TRP A 320 -8.75 1.36 -3.81
C TRP A 320 -9.52 0.84 -2.61
N ASN A 321 -8.86 0.71 -1.46
CA ASN A 321 -9.51 0.46 -0.19
C ASN A 321 -9.61 1.77 0.61
N LEU A 322 -10.83 2.23 0.89
CA LEU A 322 -11.09 3.50 1.56
C LEU A 322 -11.78 3.28 2.90
N SER A 323 -11.45 4.09 3.91
CA SER A 323 -12.04 3.97 5.24
C SER A 323 -11.91 5.26 6.08
N GLY A 324 -12.43 5.21 7.32
CA GLY A 324 -12.15 6.19 8.37
C GLY A 324 -13.07 7.42 8.44
N ALA A 325 -13.70 7.80 7.33
CA ALA A 325 -14.66 8.91 7.29
C ALA A 325 -16.11 8.42 7.18
N THR A 326 -17.05 9.21 7.68
CA THR A 326 -18.51 9.00 7.56
C THR A 326 -19.16 10.18 6.86
N PHE A 327 -20.18 9.92 6.05
CA PHE A 327 -20.95 10.93 5.31
C PHE A 327 -22.30 10.34 4.92
N THR A 328 -23.24 11.20 4.52
CA THR A 328 -24.54 10.77 3.99
C THR A 328 -24.54 10.61 2.48
N SER A 329 -23.68 11.36 1.78
CA SER A 329 -23.50 11.31 0.33
C SER A 329 -22.17 11.96 -0.04
N ALA A 330 -21.45 11.43 -1.02
CA ALA A 330 -20.24 12.05 -1.58
C ALA A 330 -20.03 11.62 -3.04
N ASP A 331 -19.24 12.39 -3.78
CA ASP A 331 -18.80 12.02 -5.13
C ASP A 331 -17.36 11.48 -5.07
N LEU A 332 -17.12 10.39 -5.81
CA LEU A 332 -15.81 9.75 -5.95
C LEU A 332 -15.35 9.86 -7.41
N GLU A 333 -14.12 10.33 -7.60
CA GLU A 333 -13.45 10.42 -8.90
C GLU A 333 -12.16 9.60 -8.83
N ILE A 334 -11.95 8.70 -9.80
CA ILE A 334 -10.72 7.94 -9.96
C ILE A 334 -10.19 8.19 -11.36
N ARG A 335 -8.92 8.58 -11.47
CA ARG A 335 -8.18 8.53 -12.73
C ARG A 335 -7.52 7.16 -12.83
N PHE A 336 -7.88 6.38 -13.84
CA PHE A 336 -7.40 5.00 -13.97
C PHE A 336 -6.15 4.89 -14.85
N ASP A 337 -5.41 3.79 -14.72
CA ASP A 337 -4.30 3.46 -15.63
C ASP A 337 -4.85 2.93 -16.97
N ALA A 338 -5.02 3.81 -17.95
CA ALA A 338 -5.45 3.44 -19.31
C ALA A 338 -4.47 2.48 -20.01
N GLN A 339 -3.18 2.51 -19.66
CA GLN A 339 -2.21 1.56 -20.19
C GLN A 339 -2.40 0.16 -19.58
N ALA A 340 -2.77 0.07 -18.30
CA ALA A 340 -3.16 -1.21 -17.71
C ALA A 340 -4.39 -1.79 -18.43
N ALA A 341 -5.42 -0.97 -18.69
CA ALA A 341 -6.59 -1.41 -19.46
C ALA A 341 -6.19 -1.94 -20.84
N SER A 342 -5.34 -1.19 -21.56
CA SER A 342 -4.83 -1.59 -22.87
C SER A 342 -4.04 -2.91 -22.83
N ARG A 343 -3.20 -3.12 -21.80
CA ARG A 343 -2.46 -4.38 -21.60
C ARG A 343 -3.38 -5.57 -21.34
N LEU A 344 -4.53 -5.34 -20.71
CA LEU A 344 -5.57 -6.35 -20.49
C LEU A 344 -6.49 -6.54 -21.71
N GLY A 345 -6.34 -5.72 -22.75
CA GLY A 345 -7.22 -5.76 -23.93
C GLY A 345 -8.61 -5.19 -23.70
N VAL A 346 -8.82 -4.45 -22.60
CA VAL A 346 -10.10 -3.83 -22.25
C VAL A 346 -10.16 -2.44 -22.87
N ALA A 347 -11.23 -2.14 -23.60
CA ALA A 347 -11.45 -0.80 -24.11
C ALA A 347 -11.95 0.10 -22.97
N GLU A 348 -11.48 1.35 -22.91
CA GLU A 348 -11.94 2.32 -21.90
C GLU A 348 -13.47 2.46 -21.76
N PRO A 349 -14.29 2.35 -22.83
CA PRO A 349 -15.75 2.37 -22.70
C PRO A 349 -16.34 1.22 -21.88
N ASP A 350 -15.60 0.11 -21.76
CA ASP A 350 -16.04 -1.10 -21.08
C ASP A 350 -15.64 -1.08 -19.60
N LEU A 351 -14.79 -0.13 -19.18
CA LEU A 351 -14.44 0.06 -17.78
C LEU A 351 -15.61 0.64 -16.98
N LYS A 352 -15.80 0.08 -15.80
CA LYS A 352 -16.81 0.45 -14.81
C LYS A 352 -16.16 0.68 -13.46
N LEU A 353 -16.88 1.37 -12.58
CA LEU A 353 -16.48 1.56 -11.19
C LEU A 353 -17.39 0.73 -10.31
N PHE A 354 -16.81 -0.25 -9.64
CA PHE A 354 -17.50 -1.12 -8.70
C PHE A 354 -17.20 -0.70 -7.26
N GLN A 355 -18.16 -0.94 -6.37
CA GLN A 355 -17.95 -0.89 -4.93
C GLN A 355 -18.26 -2.26 -4.33
N PHE A 356 -17.45 -2.72 -3.38
CA PHE A 356 -17.75 -3.93 -2.63
C PHE A 356 -18.74 -3.62 -1.50
N ILE A 357 -19.93 -4.19 -1.55
CA ILE A 357 -21.05 -3.97 -0.62
C ILE A 357 -21.69 -5.33 -0.33
N ASP A 358 -21.99 -5.62 0.93
CA ASP A 358 -22.73 -6.80 1.37
C ASP A 358 -22.25 -8.13 0.75
N GLY A 359 -20.92 -8.29 0.64
CA GLY A 359 -20.31 -9.53 0.14
C GLY A 359 -20.14 -9.62 -1.38
N GLY A 360 -20.42 -8.56 -2.14
CA GLY A 360 -20.16 -8.57 -3.58
C GLY A 360 -19.92 -7.21 -4.22
N TRP A 361 -19.52 -7.25 -5.49
CA TRP A 361 -19.20 -6.05 -6.27
C TRP A 361 -20.44 -5.49 -6.96
N VAL A 362 -20.78 -4.25 -6.63
CA VAL A 362 -21.92 -3.52 -7.19
C VAL A 362 -21.41 -2.47 -8.17
N ASP A 363 -21.90 -2.50 -9.42
CA ASP A 363 -21.63 -1.46 -10.43
C ASP A 363 -22.30 -0.15 -10.01
N LEU A 364 -21.52 0.92 -9.85
CA LEU A 364 -22.03 2.22 -9.44
C LEU A 364 -22.67 3.03 -10.59
N GLY A 365 -22.72 2.49 -11.81
CA GLY A 365 -23.22 3.22 -12.97
C GLY A 365 -22.41 4.48 -13.27
N ALA A 366 -21.13 4.46 -12.94
CA ALA A 366 -20.24 5.61 -13.02
C ALA A 366 -19.97 6.02 -14.47
N ALA A 367 -19.80 7.32 -14.69
CA ALA A 367 -19.52 7.86 -16.02
C ALA A 367 -18.02 7.91 -16.29
N VAL A 368 -17.59 7.36 -17.42
CA VAL A 368 -16.21 7.45 -17.93
C VAL A 368 -16.05 8.71 -18.78
N ASN A 369 -15.09 9.57 -18.41
CA ASN A 369 -14.58 10.65 -19.22
C ASN A 369 -13.31 10.21 -19.95
N ARG A 370 -13.49 9.68 -21.16
CA ARG A 370 -12.44 9.11 -22.02
C ARG A 370 -11.35 10.10 -22.44
N GLY A 371 -11.68 11.39 -22.49
CA GLY A 371 -10.67 12.41 -22.82
C GLY A 371 -9.68 12.67 -21.68
N ARG A 372 -9.97 12.14 -20.48
CA ARG A 372 -9.21 12.40 -19.27
C ARG A 372 -8.99 11.14 -18.44
N ASP A 373 -9.23 9.93 -18.94
CA ASP A 373 -9.02 8.67 -18.20
C ASP A 373 -9.65 8.68 -16.78
N ILE A 374 -10.79 9.34 -16.62
CA ILE A 374 -11.46 9.54 -15.33
C ILE A 374 -12.78 8.77 -15.31
N ILE A 375 -13.07 8.12 -14.20
CA ILE A 375 -14.37 7.55 -13.89
C ILE A 375 -14.95 8.19 -12.62
N THR A 376 -16.22 8.59 -12.66
CA THR A 376 -16.87 9.32 -11.55
C THR A 376 -18.14 8.62 -11.10
N ALA A 377 -18.18 8.20 -9.83
CA ALA A 377 -19.40 7.80 -9.14
C ALA A 377 -19.99 9.01 -8.38
N ARG A 378 -21.31 9.15 -8.43
CA ARG A 378 -22.04 10.23 -7.77
C ARG A 378 -22.84 9.70 -6.60
N GLY A 379 -22.81 10.44 -5.49
CA GLY A 379 -23.67 10.19 -4.35
C GLY A 379 -23.50 8.83 -3.67
N ILE A 380 -22.27 8.30 -3.62
CA ILE A 380 -21.97 7.12 -2.79
C ILE A 380 -22.25 7.43 -1.32
N THR A 381 -22.57 6.41 -0.53
CA THR A 381 -23.06 6.55 0.86
C THR A 381 -22.19 5.86 1.90
N SER A 382 -21.19 5.09 1.48
CA SER A 382 -20.29 4.34 2.35
C SER A 382 -18.89 4.23 1.73
N LEU A 383 -17.92 3.84 2.55
CA LEU A 383 -16.56 3.51 2.12
C LEU A 383 -16.32 2.01 2.25
N SER A 384 -15.60 1.44 1.29
CA SER A 384 -15.16 0.04 1.26
C SER A 384 -14.05 -0.10 0.21
N GLN A 385 -13.97 -1.23 -0.49
CA GLN A 385 -13.15 -1.34 -1.69
C GLN A 385 -13.90 -0.82 -2.92
N PHE A 386 -13.20 -0.04 -3.71
CA PHE A 386 -13.63 0.46 -5.01
C PHE A 386 -12.68 -0.05 -6.08
N ALA A 387 -13.22 -0.57 -7.17
CA ALA A 387 -12.41 -1.13 -8.24
C ALA A 387 -12.80 -0.54 -9.60
N VAL A 388 -11.80 -0.18 -10.39
CA VAL A 388 -11.98 0.08 -11.81
C VAL A 388 -11.69 -1.22 -12.55
N ALA A 389 -12.69 -1.78 -13.23
CA ALA A 389 -12.61 -3.09 -13.87
C ALA A 389 -13.57 -3.19 -15.06
N GLU A 390 -13.38 -4.17 -15.93
CA GLU A 390 -14.31 -4.47 -17.03
C GLU A 390 -15.63 -5.08 -16.51
N GLY A 391 -15.53 -5.95 -15.50
CA GLY A 391 -16.67 -6.68 -14.97
C GLY A 391 -16.44 -7.15 -13.54
N ALA A 392 -17.53 -7.55 -12.92
CA ALA A 392 -17.48 -8.23 -11.63
C ALA A 392 -18.61 -9.27 -11.53
N VAL A 393 -18.38 -10.33 -10.76
CA VAL A 393 -19.44 -11.25 -10.34
C VAL A 393 -20.33 -10.48 -9.37
N ALA A 394 -21.62 -10.41 -9.69
CA ALA A 394 -22.61 -9.79 -8.80
C ALA A 394 -22.58 -10.47 -7.41
N PRO A 395 -22.93 -9.75 -6.33
CA PRO A 395 -23.13 -10.39 -5.03
C PRO A 395 -24.05 -11.60 -5.21
N LEU A 396 -23.66 -12.75 -4.66
CA LEU A 396 -24.64 -13.83 -4.50
C LEU A 396 -25.83 -13.23 -3.73
N PRO A 397 -27.08 -13.46 -4.16
CA PRO A 397 -28.22 -12.98 -3.40
C PRO A 397 -28.09 -13.46 -1.95
N PRO A 398 -28.45 -12.63 -0.95
CA PRO A 398 -28.37 -13.03 0.45
C PRO A 398 -29.10 -14.36 0.63
N LEU A 399 -28.46 -15.31 1.33
CA LEU A 399 -29.05 -16.62 1.56
C LEU A 399 -30.43 -16.44 2.20
N PRO A 400 -31.46 -17.16 1.72
CA PRO A 400 -32.77 -17.12 2.35
C PRO A 400 -32.64 -17.53 3.81
N VAL A 401 -33.28 -16.77 4.71
CA VAL A 401 -33.33 -17.09 6.14
C VAL A 401 -34.61 -17.86 6.46
N PHE A 402 -34.51 -18.85 7.32
CA PHE A 402 -35.63 -19.71 7.70
C PHE A 402 -35.49 -20.24 9.12
N LEU A 403 -36.55 -20.86 9.62
CA LEU A 403 -36.56 -21.60 10.89
C LEU A 403 -36.66 -23.10 10.60
N ARG A 404 -35.63 -23.87 10.95
CA ARG A 404 -35.58 -25.31 10.74
C ARG A 404 -36.64 -26.00 11.58
N GLY A 405 -37.45 -26.83 10.94
CA GLY A 405 -38.59 -27.50 11.58
C GLY A 405 -39.93 -26.79 11.42
N ASP A 406 -39.99 -25.68 10.66
CA ASP A 406 -41.22 -24.92 10.35
C ASP A 406 -41.54 -24.98 8.83
N PRO A 407 -41.92 -26.16 8.30
CA PRO A 407 -42.22 -26.35 6.88
C PRO A 407 -43.44 -25.59 6.39
N ASP A 408 -44.37 -25.21 7.28
CA ASP A 408 -45.55 -24.41 6.91
C ASP A 408 -45.26 -22.89 6.94
N GLY A 409 -44.12 -22.49 7.49
CA GLY A 409 -43.56 -21.15 7.42
C GLY A 409 -44.29 -20.14 8.30
N ASN A 410 -44.90 -20.57 9.40
CA ASN A 410 -45.71 -19.72 10.28
C ASN A 410 -44.88 -18.93 11.32
N GLY A 411 -43.58 -19.20 11.42
CA GLY A 411 -42.63 -18.60 12.36
C GLY A 411 -42.47 -19.32 13.69
N THR A 412 -43.09 -20.49 13.87
CA THR A 412 -43.04 -21.28 15.11
C THR A 412 -42.99 -22.78 14.84
N VAL A 413 -42.05 -23.48 15.49
CA VAL A 413 -41.96 -24.95 15.41
C VAL A 413 -42.93 -25.60 16.39
N GLN A 414 -43.93 -26.29 15.86
CA GLN A 414 -45.07 -26.86 16.58
C GLN A 414 -45.54 -28.19 15.97
N LEU A 415 -46.59 -28.78 16.55
CA LEU A 415 -47.06 -30.12 16.17
C LEU A 415 -47.68 -30.17 14.77
N THR A 416 -48.25 -29.04 14.32
CA THR A 416 -48.87 -28.96 13.01
C THR A 416 -47.84 -29.04 11.89
N ASP A 417 -46.57 -28.72 12.15
CA ASP A 417 -45.47 -28.81 11.20
C ASP A 417 -45.18 -30.25 10.77
N GLY A 418 -45.10 -31.17 11.74
CA GLY A 418 -44.97 -32.59 11.45
C GLY A 418 -46.18 -33.12 10.66
N ILE A 419 -47.39 -32.61 10.92
CA ILE A 419 -48.60 -33.00 10.18
C ILE A 419 -48.57 -32.42 8.76
N PHE A 420 -48.19 -31.16 8.61
CA PHE A 420 -48.05 -30.48 7.32
C PHE A 420 -47.08 -31.25 6.42
N LEU A 421 -45.91 -31.60 6.95
CA LEU A 421 -44.89 -32.33 6.21
C LEU A 421 -45.37 -33.73 5.78
N LEU A 422 -46.05 -34.46 6.66
CA LEU A 422 -46.60 -35.79 6.31
C LEU A 422 -47.75 -35.69 5.30
N ASN A 423 -48.57 -34.64 5.35
CA ASN A 423 -49.61 -34.39 4.37
C ASN A 423 -49.02 -34.10 2.99
N PHE A 424 -47.98 -33.27 2.92
CA PHE A 424 -47.22 -33.02 1.70
C PHE A 424 -46.66 -34.32 1.11
N LEU A 425 -45.98 -35.12 1.92
CA LEU A 425 -45.31 -36.34 1.47
C LEU A 425 -46.27 -37.45 1.01
N PHE A 426 -47.43 -37.62 1.65
CA PHE A 426 -48.27 -38.81 1.46
C PHE A 426 -49.68 -38.52 0.93
N LEU A 427 -50.21 -37.34 1.15
CA LEU A 427 -51.61 -37.01 0.86
C LEU A 427 -51.78 -35.96 -0.23
N GLY A 428 -50.68 -35.49 -0.83
CA GLY A 428 -50.69 -34.46 -1.87
C GLY A 428 -51.12 -33.09 -1.32
N GLY A 429 -50.76 -32.80 -0.07
CA GLY A 429 -50.93 -31.47 0.54
C GLY A 429 -50.03 -30.42 -0.10
N ASP A 430 -50.16 -29.18 0.37
CA ASP A 430 -49.38 -28.05 -0.12
C ASP A 430 -47.87 -28.28 0.07
N SER A 431 -47.06 -27.81 -0.90
CA SER A 431 -45.60 -27.92 -0.84
C SER A 431 -45.01 -26.91 0.15
N PRO A 432 -43.98 -27.27 0.92
CA PRO A 432 -43.19 -26.30 1.68
C PRO A 432 -42.66 -25.21 0.76
N GLY A 433 -42.75 -23.95 1.18
CA GLY A 433 -42.11 -22.83 0.49
C GLY A 433 -40.58 -22.79 0.71
N CYS A 434 -40.12 -23.49 1.74
CA CYS A 434 -38.72 -23.61 2.13
C CYS A 434 -38.43 -25.06 2.46
N PHE A 435 -37.66 -25.74 1.60
CA PHE A 435 -37.35 -27.15 1.80
C PHE A 435 -36.33 -27.33 2.93
N ASP A 436 -35.42 -26.38 3.16
CA ASP A 436 -34.48 -26.45 4.28
C ASP A 436 -35.20 -26.40 5.64
N ALA A 437 -36.35 -25.73 5.71
CA ALA A 437 -37.20 -25.74 6.91
C ALA A 437 -37.90 -27.09 7.12
N ALA A 438 -38.15 -27.84 6.05
CA ALA A 438 -38.79 -29.16 6.09
C ALA A 438 -37.81 -30.31 6.37
N ASP A 439 -36.50 -30.11 6.14
CA ASP A 439 -35.43 -31.03 6.51
C ASP A 439 -35.06 -30.83 7.99
N ALA A 440 -35.79 -31.52 8.87
CA ALA A 440 -35.73 -31.27 10.29
C ALA A 440 -34.45 -31.81 10.95
N ASP A 441 -33.82 -32.81 10.35
CA ASP A 441 -32.57 -33.40 10.84
C ASP A 441 -31.33 -33.00 10.01
N ASN A 442 -31.52 -32.14 9.00
CA ASN A 442 -30.51 -31.57 8.12
C ASN A 442 -29.68 -32.63 7.38
N ASN A 443 -30.36 -33.63 6.82
CA ASN A 443 -29.72 -34.75 6.12
C ASN A 443 -29.60 -34.56 4.59
N GLY A 444 -30.16 -33.46 4.06
CA GLY A 444 -30.23 -33.09 2.65
C GLY A 444 -31.38 -33.74 1.88
N THR A 445 -32.34 -34.37 2.56
CA THR A 445 -33.50 -35.05 1.94
C THR A 445 -34.77 -34.91 2.77
N ILE A 446 -35.87 -34.55 2.09
CA ILE A 446 -37.19 -34.46 2.72
C ILE A 446 -37.90 -35.80 2.71
N GLN A 447 -38.13 -36.35 3.90
CA GLN A 447 -38.69 -37.68 4.09
C GLN A 447 -39.53 -37.78 5.37
N MET A 448 -40.13 -38.95 5.57
CA MET A 448 -40.98 -39.20 6.74
C MET A 448 -40.21 -39.10 8.07
N THR A 449 -38.90 -39.34 8.05
CA THR A 449 -38.07 -39.27 9.26
C THR A 449 -37.96 -37.86 9.81
N ASP A 450 -38.09 -36.83 8.97
CA ASP A 450 -38.12 -35.42 9.40
C ASP A 450 -39.35 -35.11 10.27
N GLY A 451 -40.53 -35.57 9.84
CA GLY A 451 -41.75 -35.45 10.62
C GLY A 451 -41.66 -36.22 11.94
N ILE A 452 -41.05 -37.41 11.93
CA ILE A 452 -40.80 -38.20 13.14
C ILE A 452 -39.79 -37.48 14.06
N TYR A 453 -38.75 -36.87 13.50
CA TYR A 453 -37.73 -36.13 14.23
C TYR A 453 -38.35 -34.96 15.00
N LEU A 454 -39.16 -34.13 14.32
CA LEU A 454 -39.88 -33.01 14.95
C LEU A 454 -40.80 -33.48 16.07
N LEU A 455 -41.59 -34.54 15.84
CA LEU A 455 -42.50 -35.06 16.86
C LEU A 455 -41.75 -35.64 18.06
N ASN A 456 -40.60 -36.29 17.85
CA ASN A 456 -39.75 -36.78 18.93
C ASN A 456 -39.18 -35.63 19.78
N TYR A 457 -38.72 -34.55 19.14
CA TYR A 457 -38.28 -33.35 19.84
C TYR A 457 -39.42 -32.73 20.66
N LEU A 458 -40.57 -32.49 20.03
CA LEU A 458 -41.69 -31.76 20.62
C LEU A 458 -42.42 -32.53 21.74
N PHE A 459 -42.55 -33.86 21.64
CA PHE A 459 -43.31 -34.65 22.62
C PHE A 459 -42.46 -35.51 23.57
N LEU A 460 -41.31 -35.99 23.10
CA LEU A 460 -40.53 -37.01 23.80
C LEU A 460 -39.20 -36.48 24.35
N GLY A 461 -38.92 -35.18 24.16
CA GLY A 461 -37.68 -34.55 24.61
C GLY A 461 -36.45 -35.06 23.84
N GLY A 462 -36.62 -35.36 22.54
CA GLY A 462 -35.52 -35.69 21.63
C GLY A 462 -34.53 -34.52 21.45
N ALA A 463 -33.52 -34.73 20.61
CA ALA A 463 -32.58 -33.66 20.25
C ALA A 463 -33.30 -32.54 19.46
N PRO A 464 -32.97 -31.26 19.68
CA PRO A 464 -33.51 -30.17 18.87
C PRO A 464 -33.05 -30.29 17.41
N PRO A 465 -33.81 -29.75 16.45
CA PRO A 465 -33.33 -29.55 15.08
C PRO A 465 -31.99 -28.81 15.05
N PRO A 466 -31.09 -29.14 14.11
CA PRO A 466 -29.87 -28.37 13.88
C PRO A 466 -30.16 -26.91 13.54
N GLU A 467 -29.15 -26.04 13.66
CA GLU A 467 -29.29 -24.63 13.27
C GLU A 467 -29.71 -24.51 11.78
N PRO A 468 -30.56 -23.52 11.43
CA PRO A 468 -31.12 -22.46 12.27
C PRO A 468 -32.44 -22.86 12.97
N PHE A 469 -32.44 -23.13 14.28
CA PHE A 469 -33.63 -23.59 15.04
C PHE A 469 -34.06 -22.65 16.18
N GLU A 470 -33.12 -21.94 16.81
CA GLU A 470 -33.43 -21.01 17.92
C GLU A 470 -33.93 -19.63 17.45
N GLY A 471 -33.92 -19.42 16.14
CA GLY A 471 -34.38 -18.22 15.44
C GLY A 471 -34.08 -18.35 13.96
N CYS A 472 -34.62 -17.44 13.14
CA CYS A 472 -34.33 -17.45 11.72
C CYS A 472 -32.85 -17.22 11.45
N GLY A 473 -32.29 -18.02 10.54
CA GLY A 473 -30.91 -17.88 10.09
C GLY A 473 -30.73 -18.47 8.69
N PRO A 474 -29.57 -18.22 8.06
CA PRO A 474 -29.20 -18.91 6.83
C PRO A 474 -28.87 -20.39 7.12
N ASP A 475 -28.95 -21.23 6.09
CA ASP A 475 -28.48 -22.61 6.17
C ASP A 475 -26.95 -22.64 6.44
N PRO A 476 -26.46 -23.38 7.46
CA PRO A 476 -25.03 -23.51 7.70
C PRO A 476 -24.30 -24.13 6.50
N ALA A 477 -23.05 -23.72 6.26
CA ALA A 477 -22.28 -24.16 5.10
C ALA A 477 -21.99 -25.68 5.06
N GLU A 478 -22.17 -26.41 6.17
CA GLU A 478 -21.93 -27.85 6.26
C GLU A 478 -22.97 -28.55 7.16
N PRO A 479 -23.52 -29.71 6.74
CA PRO A 479 -23.29 -30.34 5.44
C PRO A 479 -23.92 -29.52 4.31
N ALA A 480 -23.17 -29.32 3.23
CA ALA A 480 -23.74 -28.71 2.03
C ALA A 480 -24.77 -29.67 1.40
N ASP A 481 -26.00 -29.20 1.21
CA ASP A 481 -27.02 -29.94 0.51
C ASP A 481 -27.55 -29.18 -0.73
N LYS A 482 -28.57 -29.76 -1.39
CA LYS A 482 -29.17 -29.21 -2.62
C LYS A 482 -30.60 -28.71 -2.38
N LEU A 483 -31.04 -28.71 -1.14
CA LEU A 483 -32.31 -28.11 -0.77
C LEU A 483 -32.14 -26.59 -0.79
N GLY A 484 -33.26 -25.91 -0.79
CA GLY A 484 -33.25 -24.46 -0.85
C GLY A 484 -34.55 -23.89 -0.35
N CYS A 485 -34.51 -22.60 -0.07
CA CYS A 485 -35.67 -21.84 0.40
C CYS A 485 -36.07 -20.77 -0.59
N GLU A 486 -37.15 -21.08 -1.33
CA GLU A 486 -37.74 -20.16 -2.31
C GLU A 486 -38.55 -19.06 -1.63
N SER A 487 -39.22 -19.38 -0.51
CA SER A 487 -39.97 -18.41 0.29
C SER A 487 -40.09 -18.83 1.75
N PHE A 488 -39.81 -17.89 2.66
CA PHE A 488 -40.08 -18.01 4.09
C PHE A 488 -40.44 -16.62 4.63
N SER A 489 -41.68 -16.43 5.09
CA SER A 489 -42.22 -15.08 5.34
C SER A 489 -42.33 -14.70 6.81
N SER A 490 -42.05 -15.60 7.74
CA SER A 490 -42.37 -15.39 9.15
C SER A 490 -41.19 -15.79 10.04
N CYS A 491 -40.57 -14.80 10.67
CA CYS A 491 -39.53 -15.00 11.67
C CYS A 491 -40.02 -14.46 13.03
N PRO A 492 -39.80 -15.18 14.14
CA PRO A 492 -40.28 -14.80 15.47
C PRO A 492 -39.70 -13.50 16.03
#